data_AF-A0A919LW01-F1
#
_entry.id   AF-A0A919LW01-F1
#
_cell.length_a   1.000
_cell.length_b   1.000
_cell.length_c   1.000
_cell.angle_alpha   90.00
_cell.angle_beta   90.00
_cell.angle_gamma   90.00
#
_symmetry.space_group_name_H-M   'P 1'
#
loop_
_entity.id
_entity.type
_entity.pdbx_description
1 polymer ?
#
loop_
_entity_poly.entity_id
_entity_poly.type
_entity_poly.pdbx_seq_one_letter_code
_entity_poly.pdbx_strand_id
1 'polypeptide(L)'
;MVIKPTLTGSLQKVQQQVAAAHALGLSVVISSSIESSLGLTQLARIAAADAADYSGLDTLSLMGAQLVRPWPESALPVLNIDALEPLL
;
A
#
# COMPACT_ATOMS: atom_id res chain seq x y z
N MET A 1 5.64 0.75 15.23
CA MET A 1 4.25 1.13 14.97
C MET A 1 3.83 0.58 13.63
N VAL A 2 2.64 -0.01 13.53
CA VAL A 2 2.08 -0.48 12.25
C VAL A 2 1.01 0.51 11.80
N ILE A 3 1.16 1.09 10.62
CA ILE A 3 0.21 2.03 10.04
C ILE A 3 -0.43 1.37 8.81
N LYS A 4 -1.76 1.32 8.80
CA LYS A 4 -2.57 0.84 7.68
C LYS A 4 -3.28 2.00 7.02
N PRO A 5 -2.74 2.61 5.94
CA PRO A 5 -3.25 3.87 5.38
C PRO A 5 -4.76 3.86 5.07
N THR A 6 -5.27 2.78 4.47
CA THR A 6 -6.70 2.60 4.16
C THR A 6 -7.61 2.72 5.39
N LEU A 7 -7.13 2.28 6.56
CA LEU A 7 -7.86 2.38 7.84
C LEU A 7 -7.51 3.66 8.62
N THR A 8 -6.50 4.42 8.17
CA THR A 8 -5.99 5.61 8.86
C THR A 8 -6.67 6.88 8.34
N GLY A 9 -6.78 7.01 7.03
CA GLY A 9 -7.35 8.16 6.34
C GLY A 9 -6.40 8.76 5.29
N SER A 10 -6.33 10.09 5.23
CA SER A 10 -5.55 10.80 4.22
C SER A 10 -4.04 10.53 4.30
N LEU A 11 -3.34 10.73 3.17
CA LEU A 11 -1.88 10.62 3.12
C LEU A 11 -1.20 11.58 4.12
N GLN A 12 -1.74 12.79 4.28
CA GLN A 12 -1.24 13.76 5.26
C GLN A 12 -1.31 13.22 6.69
N LYS A 13 -2.42 12.55 7.05
CA LYS A 13 -2.57 11.95 8.38
C LYS A 13 -1.59 10.77 8.59
N VAL A 14 -1.35 9.98 7.54
CA VAL A 14 -0.32 8.92 7.57
C VAL A 14 1.07 9.53 7.82
N GLN A 15 1.45 10.58 7.09
CA GLN A 15 2.73 11.28 7.28
C GLN A 15 2.88 11.86 8.69
N GLN A 16 1.81 12.43 9.26
CA GLN A 16 1.80 12.93 10.63
C GLN A 16 2.04 11.81 11.66
N GLN A 17 1.43 10.63 11.46
CA GLN A 17 1.64 9.48 12.35
C GLN A 17 3.06 8.91 12.23
N VAL A 18 3.61 8.84 11.02
CA VAL A 18 5.01 8.45 10.80
C VAL A 18 5.95 9.40 11.56
N ALA A 19 5.80 10.71 11.36
CA ALA A 19 6.62 11.71 12.03
C ALA A 19 6.49 11.64 13.57
N ALA A 20 5.28 11.44 14.10
CA ALA A 20 5.05 11.30 15.53
C ALA A 20 5.72 10.04 16.10
N ALA A 21 5.66 8.91 15.39
CA ALA A 21 6.34 7.68 15.79
C ALA A 21 7.86 7.86 15.82
N HIS A 22 8.43 8.50 14.80
CA HIS A 22 9.87 8.80 14.72
C HIS A 22 10.34 9.74 15.83
N ALA A 23 9.55 10.77 16.17
CA ALA A 23 9.85 11.66 17.29
C ALA A 23 9.91 10.92 18.64
N LEU A 24 9.25 9.76 18.75
CA LEU A 24 9.28 8.88 19.92
C LEU A 24 10.33 7.75 19.81
N GLY A 25 11.15 7.75 18.75
CA GLY A 25 12.15 6.69 18.50
C GLY A 25 11.55 5.33 18.13
N LEU A 26 10.29 5.29 17.70
CA LEU A 26 9.61 4.06 17.27
C LEU A 26 9.89 3.81 15.79
N SER A 27 10.16 2.56 15.42
CA SER A 27 10.14 2.13 14.02
C SER A 27 8.72 2.19 13.46
N VAL A 28 8.59 2.44 12.16
CA VAL A 28 7.29 2.46 11.47
C VAL A 28 7.27 1.37 10.39
N VAL A 29 6.12 0.71 10.26
CA VAL A 29 5.84 -0.23 9.18
C VAL A 29 4.55 0.21 8.50
N ILE A 30 4.66 0.59 7.22
CA ILE A 30 3.49 0.74 6.36
C ILE A 30 2.98 -0.66 6.01
N SER A 31 1.71 -0.92 6.28
CA SER A 31 1.08 -2.23 6.16
C SER A 31 -0.18 -2.20 5.31
N SER A 32 -0.37 -3.27 4.57
CA SER A 32 -1.56 -3.52 3.76
C SER A 32 -2.80 -3.79 4.62
N SER A 33 -3.95 -3.39 4.07
CA SER A 33 -5.30 -3.75 4.47
C SER A 33 -6.00 -4.62 3.41
N ILE A 34 -5.22 -5.40 2.65
CA ILE A 34 -5.68 -6.23 1.53
C ILE A 34 -6.17 -5.36 0.35
N GLU A 35 -5.38 -4.35 -0.01
CA GLU A 35 -5.62 -3.52 -1.20
C GLU A 35 -5.35 -4.29 -2.50
N SER A 36 -5.92 -3.82 -3.62
CA SER A 36 -5.52 -4.29 -4.96
C SER A 36 -4.07 -3.90 -5.28
N SER A 37 -3.52 -4.45 -6.35
CA SER A 37 -2.15 -4.13 -6.82
C SER A 37 -1.92 -2.62 -7.04
N LEU A 38 -2.93 -1.86 -7.48
CA LEU A 38 -2.85 -0.41 -7.59
C LEU A 38 -2.62 0.26 -6.23
N GLY A 39 -3.34 -0.16 -5.19
CA GLY A 39 -3.16 0.34 -3.83
C GLY A 39 -1.83 -0.12 -3.23
N LEU A 40 -1.47 -1.40 -3.38
CA LEU A 40 -0.20 -1.95 -2.88
C LEU A 40 1.01 -1.21 -3.45
N THR A 41 1.04 -0.94 -4.76
CA THR A 41 2.13 -0.16 -5.37
C THR A 41 2.20 1.28 -4.87
N GLN A 42 1.08 1.90 -4.47
CA GLN A 42 1.09 3.19 -3.78
C GLN A 42 1.68 3.07 -2.37
N LEU A 43 1.29 2.04 -1.62
CA LEU A 43 1.83 1.77 -0.29
C LEU A 43 3.33 1.51 -0.33
N ALA A 44 3.83 0.78 -1.33
CA ALA A 44 5.26 0.55 -1.54
C ALA A 44 6.02 1.87 -1.74
N ARG A 45 5.48 2.83 -2.50
CA ARG A 45 6.08 4.16 -2.64
C ARG A 45 6.06 4.96 -1.35
N ILE A 46 5.00 4.86 -0.56
CA ILE A 46 4.91 5.52 0.75
C ILE A 46 5.94 4.93 1.71
N ALA A 47 6.08 3.60 1.75
CA ALA A 47 7.06 2.91 2.59
C ALA A 47 8.50 3.24 2.20
N ALA A 48 8.80 3.30 0.89
CA ALA A 48 10.13 3.63 0.40
C ALA A 48 10.58 5.05 0.76
N ALA A 49 9.64 6.00 0.86
CA ALA A 49 9.94 7.37 1.29
C ALA A 49 10.43 7.45 2.76
N ASP A 50 10.16 6.40 3.55
CA ASP A 50 10.55 6.29 4.96
C ASP A 50 11.85 5.47 5.16
N ALA A 51 12.45 4.99 4.07
CA ALA A 51 13.64 4.14 4.07
C ALA A 51 13.52 2.89 4.98
N ALA A 52 12.31 2.39 5.18
CA ALA A 52 12.08 1.20 5.99
C ALA A 52 12.60 -0.05 5.28
N ASP A 53 13.45 -0.84 5.95
CA ASP A 53 14.01 -2.10 5.41
C ASP A 53 12.93 -3.15 5.10
N TYR A 54 11.76 -3.05 5.73
CA TYR A 54 10.65 -3.99 5.58
C TYR A 54 9.30 -3.26 5.54
N SER A 55 8.39 -3.74 4.67
CA SER A 55 7.01 -3.25 4.60
C SER A 55 6.03 -4.41 4.69
N GLY A 56 4.89 -4.20 5.34
CA GLY A 56 3.87 -5.23 5.56
C GLY A 56 2.92 -5.38 4.36
N LEU A 57 3.46 -5.63 3.16
CA LEU A 57 2.74 -5.55 1.88
C LEU A 57 2.54 -6.90 1.16
N ASP A 58 2.98 -8.01 1.73
CA ASP A 58 2.85 -9.36 1.13
C ASP A 58 1.43 -9.93 1.27
N THR A 59 0.47 -9.30 0.60
CA THR A 59 -0.95 -9.68 0.61
C THR A 59 -1.51 -9.93 -0.78
N LEU A 60 -0.78 -9.59 -1.85
CA LEU A 60 -1.24 -9.73 -3.22
C LEU A 60 -1.54 -11.19 -3.61
N SER A 61 -0.78 -12.14 -3.05
CA SER A 61 -0.93 -13.58 -3.28
C SER A 61 -2.29 -14.13 -2.80
N LEU A 62 -3.03 -13.37 -1.99
CA LEU A 62 -4.38 -13.71 -1.54
C LEU A 62 -5.45 -13.39 -2.60
N MET A 63 -5.10 -12.67 -3.68
CA MET A 63 -6.03 -12.22 -4.70
C MET A 63 -5.98 -13.10 -5.97
N GLY A 64 -7.07 -13.08 -6.74
CA GLY A 64 -7.15 -13.78 -8.03
C GLY A 64 -6.61 -12.99 -9.24
N ALA A 65 -6.49 -11.67 -9.11
CA ALA A 65 -6.04 -10.79 -10.20
C ALA A 65 -5.45 -9.48 -9.66
N GLN A 66 -4.69 -8.80 -10.51
CA GLN A 66 -4.19 -7.44 -10.33
C GLN A 66 -5.11 -6.46 -11.07
N LEU A 67 -5.22 -5.22 -10.59
CA LEU A 67 -6.06 -4.20 -11.21
C LEU A 67 -5.22 -2.98 -11.57
N VAL A 68 -5.30 -2.53 -12.83
CA VAL A 68 -4.78 -1.27 -13.39
C VAL A 68 -3.25 -1.11 -13.38
N ARG A 69 -2.60 -1.31 -12.23
CA ARG A 69 -1.14 -1.25 -12.11
C ARG A 69 -0.61 -2.58 -11.57
N PRO A 70 0.33 -3.25 -12.26
CA PRO A 70 0.91 -4.48 -11.77
C PRO A 70 1.87 -4.22 -10.60
N TRP A 71 1.92 -5.18 -9.69
CA TRP A 71 3.02 -5.36 -8.75
C TRP A 71 4.18 -6.04 -9.48
N PRO A 72 5.44 -5.58 -9.30
CA PRO A 72 6.60 -6.16 -9.97
C PRO A 72 6.67 -7.68 -9.76
N GLU A 73 6.98 -8.42 -10.83
CA GLU A 73 7.23 -9.86 -10.81
C GLU A 73 6.03 -10.74 -10.40
N SER A 74 4.85 -10.16 -10.17
CA SER A 74 3.63 -10.94 -9.90
C SER A 74 3.12 -11.63 -11.16
N ALA A 75 2.88 -12.94 -11.07
CA ALA A 75 2.33 -13.76 -12.16
C ALA A 75 0.80 -13.67 -12.29
N LEU A 76 0.12 -12.95 -11.38
CA LEU A 76 -1.34 -12.80 -11.44
C LEU A 76 -1.76 -12.01 -12.70
N PRO A 77 -2.88 -12.37 -13.35
CA PRO A 77 -3.38 -11.64 -14.51
C PRO A 77 -3.72 -10.20 -14.13
N VAL A 78 -3.50 -9.25 -15.05
CA VAL A 78 -3.79 -7.83 -14.85
C VAL A 78 -5.06 -7.44 -15.61
N LEU A 79 -6.07 -6.96 -14.89
CA LEU A 79 -7.27 -6.36 -15.48
C LEU A 79 -7.03 -4.86 -15.70
N ASN A 80 -7.21 -4.40 -16.93
CA ASN A 80 -7.10 -2.98 -17.30
C ASN A 80 -8.37 -2.21 -16.92
N ILE A 81 -8.29 -0.87 -16.98
CA ILE A 81 -9.40 0.01 -16.63
C ILE A 81 -10.67 -0.27 -17.47
N ASP A 82 -10.51 -0.68 -18.72
CA ASP A 82 -11.62 -1.00 -19.64
C ASP A 82 -12.42 -2.24 -19.21
N ALA A 83 -11.87 -3.07 -18.31
CA ALA A 83 -12.54 -4.24 -17.76
C ALA A 83 -13.28 -3.95 -16.44
N LEU A 84 -13.26 -2.70 -15.96
CA LEU A 84 -13.90 -2.27 -14.71
C LEU A 84 -15.23 -1.54 -15.00
N GLU A 85 -16.17 -1.61 -14.05
CA GLU A 85 -17.43 -0.88 -14.14
C GLU A 85 -17.20 0.64 -13.95
N PRO A 86 -17.55 1.49 -14.93
CA PRO A 86 -17.47 2.93 -14.79
C PRO A 86 -18.67 3.48 -13.99
N LEU A 87 -18.42 4.47 -13.12
CA LEU A 87 -19.46 5.14 -12.32
C LEU A 87 -19.72 6.59 -12.74
N LEU A 88 -18.89 7.16 -13.61
CA LEU A 88 -18.96 8.54 -14.11
C LEU A 88 -18.75 8.59 -15.63
#